data_AF-A0A7K0A073-F1
#
_entry.id   AF-A0A7K0A073-F1
#
_cell.length_a   1.000
_cell.length_b   1.000
_cell.length_c   1.000
_cell.angle_alpha   90.00
_cell.angle_beta   90.00
_cell.angle_gamma   90.00
#
_symmetry.space_group_name_H-M   'P 1'
#
loop_
_entity.id
_entity.type
_entity.pdbx_description
1 polymer ?
#
loop_
_entity_poly.entity_id
_entity_poly.type
_entity_poly.pdbx_seq_one_letter_code
_entity_poly.pdbx_strand_id
1 'polypeptide(L)'
;MRSNNRRLIRLVSVTAMCAMALAGPGALSGRAQTGSDRDEARDSVANLEEELAVALDRFESITQRITSIQLAMAENELAIERLARRMLEREAMAVSVATELYKGGGSVALEGILSSKSLADVNTRLKYLESSGQINAEVFEKLASEREVLERRLDELDRARAAAMKAEDRLQALKEDISSRLDRQRSKLASINDALRRRATAAAQSPVATSTVSEIPQLSRKGRQADWIAIARCESGLRWHLDSTYDGGLQFHPMTWLGYGGGKYSRYAWQASPAEQIAIGERVLDDQGPGAWPNCFRWK
;
A
#
# COMPACT_ATOMS: atom_id res chain seq x y z
N MET A 1 -5.10 -11.43 -5.14
CA MET A 1 -3.80 -10.76 -5.40
C MET A 1 -2.95 -11.46 -6.48
N ARG A 2 -2.83 -12.80 -6.51
CA ARG A 2 -2.09 -13.56 -7.56
C ARG A 2 -2.53 -13.36 -9.03
N SER A 3 -3.78 -12.97 -9.31
CA SER A 3 -4.31 -12.82 -10.69
C SER A 3 -4.04 -11.47 -11.35
N ASN A 4 -3.85 -10.39 -10.57
CA ASN A 4 -3.61 -9.04 -11.09
C ASN A 4 -2.17 -8.84 -11.56
N ASN A 5 -1.18 -9.45 -10.87
CA ASN A 5 0.23 -9.29 -11.24
C ASN A 5 0.61 -10.09 -12.51
N ARG A 6 -0.05 -11.24 -12.75
CA ARG A 6 0.06 -11.96 -14.03
C ARG A 6 -0.53 -11.20 -15.22
N ARG A 7 -1.46 -10.26 -14.99
CA ARG A 7 -2.07 -9.43 -16.04
C ARG A 7 -1.19 -8.24 -16.42
N LEU A 8 -0.48 -7.64 -15.47
CA LEU A 8 0.49 -6.57 -15.73
C LEU A 8 1.70 -7.05 -16.55
N ILE A 9 2.27 -8.22 -16.20
CA ILE A 9 3.34 -8.86 -16.99
C ILE A 9 2.84 -9.21 -18.40
N ARG A 10 1.60 -9.70 -18.52
CA ARG A 10 1.00 -9.99 -19.85
C ARG A 10 0.73 -8.73 -20.67
N LEU A 11 0.33 -7.61 -20.07
CA LEU A 11 0.01 -6.38 -20.80
C LEU A 11 1.26 -5.68 -21.37
N VAL A 12 2.39 -5.77 -20.66
CA VAL A 12 3.69 -5.27 -21.14
C VAL A 12 4.24 -6.18 -22.26
N SER A 13 4.11 -7.49 -22.12
CA SER A 13 4.51 -8.45 -23.16
C SER A 13 3.71 -8.31 -24.47
N VAL A 14 2.41 -7.97 -24.39
CA VAL A 14 1.53 -7.81 -25.56
C VAL A 14 1.80 -6.50 -26.30
N THR A 15 2.14 -5.43 -25.59
CA THR A 15 2.49 -4.14 -26.22
C THR A 15 3.86 -4.18 -26.91
N ALA A 16 4.82 -4.94 -26.38
CA ALA A 16 6.11 -5.19 -27.03
C ALA A 16 5.99 -6.11 -28.27
N MET A 17 5.13 -7.13 -28.25
CA MET A 17 4.87 -7.99 -29.41
C MET A 17 4.12 -7.27 -30.54
N CYS A 18 3.14 -6.41 -30.23
CA CYS A 18 2.40 -5.65 -31.24
C CYS A 18 3.28 -4.67 -32.03
N ALA A 19 4.35 -4.13 -31.43
CA ALA A 19 5.28 -3.24 -32.13
C ALA A 19 6.14 -3.96 -33.18
N MET A 20 6.39 -5.27 -33.05
CA MET A 20 7.19 -6.05 -34.00
C MET A 20 6.40 -6.59 -35.20
N ALA A 21 5.07 -6.69 -35.08
CA ALA A 21 4.21 -7.25 -36.14
C ALA A 21 3.88 -6.28 -37.29
N LEU A 22 4.26 -4.99 -37.18
CA LEU A 22 3.91 -3.94 -38.16
C LEU A 22 4.93 -3.75 -39.31
N ALA A 23 5.95 -4.61 -39.44
CA ALA A 23 6.93 -4.51 -40.53
C ALA A 23 6.52 -5.37 -41.74
N GLY A 24 5.87 -4.74 -42.74
CA GLY A 24 5.47 -5.39 -43.99
C GLY A 24 6.65 -5.88 -44.86
N PRO A 25 6.44 -6.89 -45.73
CA PRO A 25 7.49 -7.49 -46.54
C PRO A 25 7.77 -6.66 -47.79
N GLY A 26 8.72 -5.71 -47.72
CA GLY A 26 9.11 -4.97 -48.91
C GLY A 26 10.18 -3.91 -48.69
N ALA A 27 11.43 -4.33 -48.46
CA ALA A 27 12.67 -3.60 -48.78
C ALA A 27 13.88 -4.40 -48.23
N LEU A 28 14.55 -5.17 -49.09
CA LEU A 28 15.70 -6.01 -48.73
C LEU A 28 17.01 -5.29 -49.05
N SER A 29 17.74 -4.89 -48.02
CA SER A 29 19.23 -4.86 -47.99
C SER A 29 19.85 -4.76 -46.57
N GLY A 30 19.06 -4.71 -45.48
CA GLY A 30 19.56 -4.61 -44.09
C GLY A 30 19.22 -5.80 -43.16
N ARG A 31 18.91 -6.99 -43.73
CA ARG A 31 18.23 -8.10 -43.02
C ARG A 31 19.04 -8.72 -41.86
N ALA A 32 20.37 -8.65 -41.87
CA ALA A 32 21.20 -9.28 -40.84
C ALA A 32 21.26 -8.49 -39.51
N GLN A 33 21.47 -7.17 -39.55
CA GLN A 33 21.46 -6.33 -38.33
C GLN A 33 20.08 -6.26 -37.68
N THR A 34 19.01 -6.21 -38.48
CA THR A 34 17.65 -6.01 -37.97
C THR A 34 17.05 -7.20 -37.22
N GLY A 35 17.54 -8.43 -37.47
CA GLY A 35 17.19 -9.60 -36.67
C GLY A 35 17.87 -9.58 -35.31
N SER A 36 19.19 -9.37 -35.30
CA SER A 36 19.99 -9.26 -34.08
C SER A 36 19.52 -8.12 -33.16
N ASP A 37 19.23 -6.93 -33.71
CA ASP A 37 18.72 -5.78 -32.94
C ASP A 37 17.35 -6.08 -32.30
N ARG A 38 16.50 -6.89 -32.96
CA ARG A 38 15.18 -7.28 -32.45
C ARG A 38 15.28 -8.29 -31.33
N ASP A 39 16.14 -9.30 -31.50
CA ASP A 39 16.33 -10.35 -30.52
C ASP A 39 16.96 -9.75 -29.24
N GLU A 40 17.94 -8.86 -29.38
CA GLU A 40 18.54 -8.13 -28.25
C GLU A 40 17.53 -7.20 -27.53
N ALA A 41 16.64 -6.55 -28.30
CA ALA A 41 15.55 -5.76 -27.71
C ALA A 41 14.53 -6.64 -26.98
N ARG A 42 14.23 -7.83 -27.50
CA ARG A 42 13.31 -8.80 -26.90
C ARG A 42 13.87 -9.36 -25.59
N ASP A 43 15.13 -9.75 -25.58
CA ASP A 43 15.82 -10.26 -24.39
C ASP A 43 15.94 -9.18 -23.31
N SER A 44 16.20 -7.93 -23.72
CA SER A 44 16.17 -6.78 -22.81
C SER A 44 14.80 -6.59 -22.15
N VAL A 45 13.71 -6.74 -22.90
CA VAL A 45 12.35 -6.62 -22.36
C VAL A 45 12.05 -7.77 -21.41
N ALA A 46 12.39 -9.01 -21.77
CA ALA A 46 12.18 -10.18 -20.93
C ALA A 46 12.93 -10.08 -19.59
N ASN A 47 14.20 -9.68 -19.62
CA ASN A 47 14.99 -9.48 -18.39
C ASN A 47 14.38 -8.39 -17.49
N LEU A 48 13.89 -7.29 -18.09
CA LEU A 48 13.23 -6.21 -17.34
C LEU A 48 11.88 -6.62 -16.75
N GLU A 49 11.11 -7.47 -17.44
CA GLU A 49 9.86 -8.04 -16.92
C GLU A 49 10.12 -8.94 -15.69
N GLU A 50 11.17 -9.75 -15.74
CA GLU A 50 11.59 -10.59 -14.61
C GLU A 50 12.04 -9.74 -13.42
N GLU A 51 12.88 -8.73 -13.66
CA GLU A 51 13.32 -7.79 -12.64
C GLU A 51 12.16 -7.03 -11.99
N LEU A 52 11.18 -6.57 -12.77
CA LEU A 52 9.99 -5.90 -12.25
C LEU A 52 9.13 -6.84 -11.41
N ALA A 53 8.99 -8.11 -11.83
CA ALA A 53 8.25 -9.11 -11.07
C ALA A 53 8.90 -9.35 -9.68
N VAL A 54 10.23 -9.45 -9.62
CA VAL A 54 10.97 -9.57 -8.36
C VAL A 54 10.80 -8.31 -7.49
N ALA A 55 10.83 -7.12 -8.10
CA ALA A 55 10.64 -5.87 -7.35
C ALA A 55 9.22 -5.76 -6.76
N LEU A 56 8.20 -6.17 -7.50
CA LEU A 56 6.81 -6.20 -7.02
C LEU A 56 6.61 -7.21 -5.88
N ASP A 57 7.23 -8.39 -5.95
CA ASP A 57 7.18 -9.38 -4.87
C ASP A 57 7.82 -8.83 -3.58
N ARG A 58 8.98 -8.16 -3.71
CA ARG A 58 9.63 -7.46 -2.58
C ARG A 58 8.75 -6.36 -1.99
N PHE A 59 8.05 -5.61 -2.84
CA PHE A 59 7.14 -4.54 -2.40
C PHE A 59 5.97 -5.11 -1.59
N GLU A 60 5.35 -6.18 -2.07
CA GLU A 60 4.26 -6.88 -1.36
C GLU A 60 4.76 -7.41 -0.02
N SER A 61 5.94 -8.06 -0.01
CA SER A 61 6.57 -8.57 1.21
C SER A 61 6.84 -7.49 2.25
N ILE A 62 7.39 -6.34 1.85
CA ILE A 62 7.65 -5.22 2.77
C ILE A 62 6.35 -4.65 3.33
N THR A 63 5.33 -4.50 2.49
CA THR A 63 4.02 -3.99 2.90
C THR A 63 3.38 -4.92 3.95
N GLN A 64 3.39 -6.23 3.71
CA GLN A 64 2.90 -7.23 4.68
C GLN A 64 3.67 -7.16 6.00
N ARG A 65 5.00 -6.98 5.94
CA ARG A 65 5.83 -6.80 7.14
C ARG A 65 5.45 -5.55 7.92
N ILE A 66 5.25 -4.41 7.26
CA ILE A 66 4.80 -3.17 7.91
C ILE A 66 3.48 -3.40 8.64
N THR A 67 2.49 -4.02 7.98
CA THR A 67 1.21 -4.34 8.60
C THR A 67 1.37 -5.24 9.83
N SER A 68 2.23 -6.27 9.75
CA SER A 68 2.50 -7.16 10.90
C SER A 68 3.13 -6.41 12.08
N ILE A 69 4.04 -5.46 11.81
CA ILE A 69 4.68 -4.64 12.85
C ILE A 69 3.65 -3.71 13.50
N GLN A 70 2.81 -3.06 12.70
CA GLN A 70 1.76 -2.16 13.20
C GLN A 70 0.77 -2.89 14.12
N LEU A 71 0.37 -4.12 13.76
CA LEU A 71 -0.49 -4.94 14.61
C LEU A 71 0.19 -5.27 15.95
N ALA A 72 1.44 -5.72 15.92
CA ALA A 72 2.21 -6.02 17.13
C ALA A 72 2.41 -4.78 18.02
N MET A 73 2.61 -3.59 17.42
CA MET A 73 2.66 -2.32 18.15
C MET A 73 1.34 -2.02 18.87
N ALA A 74 0.20 -2.17 18.18
CA ALA A 74 -1.12 -1.93 18.76
C ALA A 74 -1.42 -2.89 19.92
N GLU A 75 -1.03 -4.17 19.79
CA GLU A 75 -1.15 -5.16 20.87
C GLU A 75 -0.29 -4.78 22.07
N ASN A 76 0.94 -4.31 21.85
CA ASN A 76 1.84 -3.87 22.91
C ASN A 76 1.34 -2.61 23.61
N GLU A 77 0.85 -1.62 22.88
CA GLU A 77 0.27 -0.40 23.46
C GLU A 77 -0.92 -0.73 24.38
N LEU A 78 -1.81 -1.62 23.95
CA LEU A 78 -2.93 -2.08 24.76
C LEU A 78 -2.47 -2.88 26.00
N ALA A 79 -1.43 -3.71 25.85
CA ALA A 79 -0.85 -4.45 26.97
C ALA A 79 -0.20 -3.53 28.00
N ILE A 80 0.50 -2.49 27.55
CA ILE A 80 1.09 -1.44 28.39
C ILE A 80 -0.01 -0.71 29.16
N GLU A 81 -1.08 -0.28 28.49
CA GLU A 81 -2.18 0.43 29.14
C GLU A 81 -2.84 -0.43 30.23
N ARG A 82 -3.13 -1.70 29.93
CA ARG A 82 -3.70 -2.63 30.92
C ARG A 82 -2.76 -2.89 32.10
N LEU A 83 -1.46 -2.97 31.83
CA LEU A 83 -0.45 -3.16 32.88
C LEU A 83 -0.33 -1.92 33.77
N ALA A 84 -0.32 -0.72 33.18
CA ALA A 84 -0.27 0.54 33.91
C ALA A 84 -1.47 0.70 34.86
N ARG A 85 -2.70 0.35 34.40
CA ARG A 85 -3.88 0.37 35.28
C ARG A 85 -3.73 -0.56 36.49
N ARG A 86 -3.28 -1.80 36.28
CA ARG A 86 -3.04 -2.74 37.40
C ARG A 86 -1.96 -2.25 38.36
N MET A 87 -0.90 -1.63 37.84
CA MET A 87 0.16 -1.07 38.65
C MET A 87 -0.35 0.10 39.52
N LEU A 88 -1.20 0.98 38.98
CA LEU A 88 -1.81 2.06 39.75
C LEU A 88 -2.69 1.52 40.90
N GLU A 89 -3.51 0.51 40.62
CA GLU A 89 -4.33 -0.16 41.65
C GLU A 89 -3.46 -0.80 42.74
N ARG A 90 -2.36 -1.46 42.35
CA ARG A 90 -1.42 -2.08 43.29
C ARG A 90 -0.58 -1.08 44.06
N GLU A 91 -0.20 0.03 43.45
CA GLU A 91 0.49 1.12 44.12
C GLU A 91 -0.40 1.73 45.20
N ALA A 92 -1.69 1.94 44.92
CA ALA A 92 -2.65 2.37 45.93
C ALA A 92 -2.77 1.37 47.10
N MET A 93 -2.80 0.07 46.80
CA MET A 93 -2.78 -0.98 47.83
C MET A 93 -1.48 -0.96 48.64
N ALA A 94 -0.32 -0.81 47.98
CA ALA A 94 0.99 -0.74 48.61
C ALA A 94 1.11 0.48 49.55
N VAL A 95 0.62 1.65 49.13
CA VAL A 95 0.56 2.86 49.95
C VAL A 95 -0.34 2.67 51.17
N SER A 96 -1.51 2.02 50.99
CA SER A 96 -2.39 1.68 52.11
C SER A 96 -1.70 0.75 53.11
N VAL A 97 -1.06 -0.31 52.63
CA VAL A 97 -0.30 -1.26 53.46
C VAL A 97 0.83 -0.55 54.21
N ALA A 98 1.63 0.27 53.53
CA ALA A 98 2.71 1.03 54.14
C ALA A 98 2.18 2.01 55.23
N THR A 99 1.04 2.64 54.97
CA THR A 99 0.38 3.54 55.92
C THR A 99 -0.10 2.80 57.17
N GLU A 100 -0.72 1.62 57.01
CA GLU A 100 -1.16 0.79 58.13
C GLU A 100 0.02 0.23 58.94
N LEU A 101 1.11 -0.18 58.28
CA LEU A 101 2.35 -0.60 58.96
C LEU A 101 2.98 0.55 59.76
N TYR A 102 2.95 1.77 59.24
CA TYR A 102 3.45 2.97 59.93
C TYR A 102 2.57 3.34 61.13
N LYS A 103 1.25 3.41 60.95
CA LYS A 103 0.29 3.76 62.02
C LYS A 103 0.22 2.70 63.11
N GLY A 104 0.21 1.42 62.71
CA GLY A 104 0.16 0.27 63.61
C GLY A 104 1.51 -0.11 64.19
N GLY A 105 2.48 0.83 64.21
CA GLY A 105 3.91 0.65 64.49
C GLY A 105 4.21 -0.51 65.43
N GLY A 106 5.27 -1.28 65.13
CA GLY A 106 5.53 -2.64 65.64
C GLY A 106 5.32 -2.95 67.14
N SER A 107 5.16 -1.95 68.01
CA SER A 107 4.67 -2.09 69.37
C SER A 107 3.17 -2.47 69.49
N VAL A 108 2.28 -1.99 68.62
CA VAL A 108 0.82 -2.25 68.73
C VAL A 108 0.49 -3.71 68.43
N ALA A 109 1.20 -4.31 67.47
CA ALA A 109 1.09 -5.75 67.18
C ALA A 109 1.58 -6.61 68.35
N LEU A 110 2.68 -6.22 69.01
CA LEU A 110 3.19 -6.89 70.21
C LEU A 110 2.25 -6.72 71.41
N GLU A 111 1.67 -5.55 71.62
CA GLU A 111 0.70 -5.28 72.69
C GLU A 111 -0.62 -6.05 72.45
N GLY A 112 -1.03 -6.19 71.19
CA GLY A 112 -2.16 -7.04 70.78
C GLY A 112 -1.91 -8.54 70.96
N ILE A 113 -0.67 -9.02 70.84
CA ILE A 113 -0.28 -10.40 71.17
C ILE A 113 -0.15 -10.59 72.68
N LEU A 114 0.45 -9.64 73.40
CA LEU A 114 0.69 -9.73 74.84
C LEU A 114 -0.60 -9.55 75.67
N SER A 115 -1.64 -8.91 75.12
CA SER A 115 -2.97 -8.80 75.73
C SER A 115 -3.91 -9.98 75.44
N SER A 116 -3.43 -11.03 74.76
CA SER A 116 -4.24 -12.21 74.40
C SER A 116 -4.66 -12.99 75.65
N LYS A 117 -5.93 -13.40 75.71
CA LYS A 117 -6.50 -14.08 76.90
C LYS A 117 -6.21 -15.59 76.94
N SER A 118 -5.66 -16.17 75.87
CA SER A 118 -5.32 -17.59 75.81
C SER A 118 -4.23 -17.88 74.77
N LEU A 119 -3.55 -19.02 74.92
CA LEU A 119 -2.51 -19.48 73.99
C LEU A 119 -3.06 -19.73 72.57
N ALA A 120 -4.34 -20.11 72.45
CA ALA A 120 -5.02 -20.30 71.16
C ALA A 120 -5.29 -18.96 70.46
N ASP A 121 -5.62 -17.91 71.23
CA ASP A 121 -5.80 -16.54 70.73
C ASP A 121 -4.45 -15.96 70.26
N VAL A 122 -3.37 -16.18 71.05
CA VAL A 122 -1.99 -15.85 70.63
C VAL A 122 -1.64 -16.49 69.29
N ASN A 123 -1.85 -17.80 69.14
CA ASN A 123 -1.52 -18.52 67.90
C ASN A 123 -2.36 -18.05 66.70
N THR A 124 -3.63 -17.69 66.91
CA THR A 124 -4.49 -17.16 65.84
C THR A 124 -4.03 -15.77 65.40
N ARG A 125 -3.67 -14.91 66.35
CA ARG A 125 -3.13 -13.56 66.08
C ARG A 125 -1.74 -13.61 65.45
N LEU A 126 -0.89 -14.55 65.87
CA LEU A 126 0.43 -14.79 65.28
C LEU A 126 0.30 -15.23 63.82
N LYS A 127 -0.60 -16.18 63.52
CA LYS A 127 -0.90 -16.62 62.15
C LYS A 127 -1.48 -15.50 61.29
N TYR A 128 -2.35 -14.66 61.85
CA TYR A 128 -2.89 -13.49 61.15
C TYR A 128 -1.77 -12.49 60.80
N LEU A 129 -0.88 -12.19 61.73
CA LEU A 129 0.26 -11.29 61.50
C LEU A 129 1.28 -11.86 60.51
N GLU A 130 1.57 -13.16 60.58
CA GLU A 130 2.40 -13.86 59.60
C GLU A 130 1.77 -13.81 58.20
N SER A 131 0.47 -14.12 58.10
CA SER A 131 -0.27 -14.05 56.83
C SER A 131 -0.36 -12.62 56.27
N SER A 132 -0.55 -11.62 57.14
CA SER A 132 -0.60 -10.20 56.76
C SER A 132 0.77 -9.71 56.29
N GLY A 133 1.85 -10.07 56.97
CA GLY A 133 3.22 -9.77 56.54
C GLY A 133 3.56 -10.37 55.18
N GLN A 134 3.15 -11.62 54.92
CA GLN A 134 3.31 -12.28 53.61
C GLN A 134 2.48 -11.60 52.52
N ILE A 135 1.21 -11.29 52.78
CA ILE A 135 0.33 -10.56 51.84
C ILE A 135 0.92 -9.19 51.51
N ASN A 136 1.49 -8.50 52.49
CA ASN A 136 2.12 -7.20 52.31
C ASN A 136 3.36 -7.29 51.42
N ALA A 137 4.23 -8.28 51.64
CA ALA A 137 5.41 -8.51 50.79
C ALA A 137 5.02 -8.86 49.34
N GLU A 138 3.98 -9.67 49.17
CA GLU A 138 3.47 -10.09 47.85
C GLU A 138 3.04 -8.90 46.97
N VAL A 139 2.43 -7.85 47.56
CA VAL A 139 2.03 -6.64 46.82
C VAL A 139 3.26 -5.92 46.24
N PHE A 140 4.32 -5.75 47.04
CA PHE A 140 5.55 -5.08 46.61
C PHE A 140 6.34 -5.90 45.60
N GLU A 141 6.46 -7.22 45.79
CA GLU A 141 7.09 -8.13 44.83
C GLU A 141 6.37 -8.11 43.48
N LYS A 142 5.03 -8.19 43.50
CA LYS A 142 4.22 -8.10 42.29
C LYS A 142 4.38 -6.76 41.58
N LEU A 143 4.39 -5.65 42.31
CA LEU A 143 4.59 -4.32 41.74
C LEU A 143 5.98 -4.18 41.09
N ALA A 144 7.03 -4.68 41.74
CA ALA A 144 8.38 -4.70 41.19
C ALA A 144 8.45 -5.55 39.91
N SER A 145 7.83 -6.73 39.91
CA SER A 145 7.78 -7.59 38.73
C SER A 145 7.01 -6.96 37.56
N GLU A 146 5.90 -6.26 37.83
CA GLU A 146 5.11 -5.59 36.80
C GLU A 146 5.83 -4.39 36.21
N ARG A 147 6.61 -3.66 37.02
CA ARG A 147 7.47 -2.59 36.54
C ARG A 147 8.52 -3.10 35.54
N GLU A 148 9.16 -4.23 35.84
CA GLU A 148 10.12 -4.85 34.92
C GLU A 148 9.45 -5.29 33.60
N VAL A 149 8.23 -5.84 33.67
CA VAL A 149 7.44 -6.17 32.47
C VAL A 149 7.09 -4.92 31.68
N LEU A 150 6.75 -3.81 32.34
CA LEU A 150 6.42 -2.55 31.70
C LEU A 150 7.63 -1.98 30.95
N GLU A 151 8.78 -1.91 31.60
CA GLU A 151 10.04 -1.43 31.01
C GLU A 151 10.40 -2.26 29.76
N ARG A 152 10.34 -3.60 29.85
CA ARG A 152 10.58 -4.48 28.69
C ARG A 152 9.62 -4.24 27.53
N ARG A 153 8.32 -4.03 27.81
CA ARG A 153 7.31 -3.77 26.76
C ARG A 153 7.48 -2.41 26.10
N LEU A 154 7.90 -1.40 26.85
CA LEU A 154 8.25 -0.10 26.29
C LEU A 154 9.45 -0.22 25.34
N ASP A 155 10.50 -0.95 25.73
CA ASP A 155 11.66 -1.23 24.87
C ASP A 155 11.28 -2.03 23.61
N GLU A 156 10.36 -2.99 23.72
CA GLU A 156 9.81 -3.71 22.56
C GLU A 156 9.04 -2.79 21.62
N LEU A 157 8.22 -1.89 22.17
CA LEU A 157 7.46 -0.91 21.39
C LEU A 157 8.36 0.06 20.64
N ASP A 158 9.41 0.57 21.27
CA ASP A 158 10.37 1.47 20.64
C ASP A 158 11.18 0.77 19.54
N ARG A 159 11.59 -0.49 19.77
CA ARG A 159 12.22 -1.31 18.73
C ARG A 159 11.29 -1.58 17.55
N ALA A 160 10.00 -1.83 17.81
CA ALA A 160 9.00 -2.03 16.76
C ALA A 160 8.78 -0.76 15.93
N ARG A 161 8.69 0.41 16.58
CA ARG A 161 8.61 1.73 15.92
C ARG A 161 9.82 1.99 15.02
N ALA A 162 11.03 1.72 15.52
CA ALA A 162 12.26 1.85 14.73
C ALA A 162 12.28 0.88 13.54
N ALA A 163 11.81 -0.35 13.72
CA ALA A 163 11.71 -1.33 12.64
C ALA A 163 10.68 -0.93 11.57
N ALA A 164 9.55 -0.32 11.97
CA ALA A 164 8.54 0.22 11.06
C ALA A 164 9.12 1.33 10.19
N MET A 165 9.77 2.34 10.79
CA MET A 165 10.43 3.43 10.05
C MET A 165 11.44 2.88 9.01
N LYS A 166 12.29 1.93 9.41
CA LYS A 166 13.25 1.31 8.50
C LYS A 166 12.59 0.50 7.38
N ALA A 167 11.42 -0.09 7.62
CA ALA A 167 10.67 -0.79 6.59
C ALA A 167 10.02 0.20 5.59
N GLU A 168 9.55 1.34 6.07
CA GLU A 168 9.04 2.44 5.24
C GLU A 168 10.14 3.05 4.36
N ASP A 169 11.34 3.28 4.89
CA ASP A 169 12.50 3.75 4.12
C ASP A 169 12.85 2.77 2.98
N ARG A 170 12.83 1.47 3.27
CA ARG A 170 13.04 0.42 2.26
C ARG A 170 11.96 0.42 1.19
N LEU A 171 10.71 0.66 1.58
CA LEU A 171 9.59 0.75 0.66
C LEU A 171 9.77 1.96 -0.27
N GLN A 172 10.21 3.10 0.27
CA GLN A 172 10.46 4.31 -0.50
C GLN A 172 11.62 4.13 -1.48
N ALA A 173 12.75 3.57 -1.03
CA ALA A 173 13.88 3.25 -1.89
C ALA A 173 13.49 2.27 -3.02
N LEU A 174 12.62 1.29 -2.74
CA LEU A 174 12.13 0.35 -3.74
C LEU A 174 11.20 1.04 -4.76
N LYS A 175 10.34 1.97 -4.33
CA LYS A 175 9.50 2.77 -5.24
C LYS A 175 10.36 3.61 -6.18
N GLU A 176 11.40 4.24 -5.67
CA GLU A 176 12.35 5.03 -6.46
C GLU A 176 13.10 4.17 -7.48
N ASP A 177 13.58 2.99 -7.07
CA ASP A 177 14.20 2.03 -7.97
C ASP A 177 13.24 1.60 -9.09
N ILE A 178 12.01 1.21 -8.76
CA ILE A 178 10.97 0.85 -9.74
C ILE A 178 10.70 2.02 -10.70
N SER A 179 10.55 3.25 -10.19
CA SER A 179 10.34 4.45 -11.03
C SER A 179 11.50 4.66 -11.99
N SER A 180 12.74 4.56 -11.49
CA SER A 180 13.94 4.71 -12.32
C SER A 180 14.03 3.65 -13.43
N ARG A 181 13.55 2.43 -13.18
CA ARG A 181 13.52 1.35 -14.17
C ARG A 181 12.44 1.61 -15.23
N LEU A 182 11.27 2.10 -14.82
CA LEU A 182 10.20 2.50 -15.75
C LEU A 182 10.62 3.66 -16.66
N ASP A 183 11.35 4.65 -16.13
CA ASP A 183 11.83 5.77 -16.93
C ASP A 183 12.94 5.35 -17.91
N ARG A 184 13.82 4.42 -17.49
CA ARG A 184 14.76 3.75 -18.39
C ARG A 184 14.03 3.00 -19.52
N GLN A 185 12.94 2.30 -19.20
CA GLN A 185 12.11 1.62 -20.20
C GLN A 185 11.49 2.60 -21.21
N ARG A 186 10.87 3.68 -20.74
CA ARG A 186 10.29 4.71 -21.60
C ARG A 186 11.32 5.33 -22.53
N SER A 187 12.51 5.62 -22.01
CA SER A 187 13.62 6.19 -22.78
C SER A 187 14.13 5.24 -23.86
N LYS A 188 14.25 3.94 -23.55
CA LYS A 188 14.64 2.91 -24.54
C LYS A 188 13.58 2.71 -25.63
N LEU A 189 12.29 2.75 -25.27
CA LEU A 189 11.21 2.70 -26.26
C LEU A 189 11.19 3.94 -27.16
N ALA A 190 11.43 5.12 -26.60
CA ALA A 190 11.54 6.36 -27.38
C ALA A 190 12.70 6.30 -28.37
N SER A 191 13.87 5.84 -27.95
CA SER A 191 15.04 5.73 -28.84
C SER A 191 14.85 4.70 -29.96
N ILE A 192 14.20 3.57 -29.67
CA ILE A 192 13.82 2.58 -30.69
C ILE A 192 12.84 3.19 -31.70
N ASN A 193 11.81 3.90 -31.23
CA ASN A 193 10.83 4.55 -32.09
C ASN A 193 11.46 5.63 -32.99
N ASP A 194 12.39 6.41 -32.44
CA ASP A 194 13.14 7.41 -33.22
C ASP A 194 14.06 6.76 -34.26
N ALA A 195 14.72 5.65 -33.93
CA ALA A 195 15.53 4.89 -34.89
C ALA A 195 14.66 4.32 -36.04
N LEU A 196 13.46 3.83 -35.74
CA LEU A 196 12.50 3.38 -36.73
C LEU A 196 12.02 4.53 -37.63
N ARG A 197 11.69 5.69 -37.05
CA ARG A 197 11.31 6.90 -37.81
C ARG A 197 12.42 7.34 -38.75
N ARG A 198 13.68 7.40 -38.28
CA ARG A 198 14.84 7.76 -39.12
C ARG A 198 15.03 6.79 -40.30
N ARG A 199 14.87 5.49 -40.07
CA ARG A 199 14.92 4.47 -41.15
C ARG A 199 13.78 4.65 -42.16
N ALA A 200 12.56 4.95 -41.70
CA ALA A 200 11.42 5.20 -42.59
C ALA A 200 11.61 6.47 -43.44
N THR A 201 12.13 7.56 -42.85
CA THR A 201 12.44 8.80 -43.61
C THR A 201 13.56 8.60 -44.62
N ALA A 202 14.58 7.79 -44.30
CA ALA A 202 15.67 7.47 -45.22
C ALA A 202 15.19 6.59 -46.40
N ALA A 203 14.27 5.66 -46.16
CA ALA A 203 13.63 4.87 -47.23
C ALA A 203 12.77 5.74 -48.16
N ALA A 204 12.08 6.76 -47.62
CA ALA A 204 11.28 7.70 -48.40
C ALA A 204 12.11 8.68 -49.25
N GLN A 205 13.38 8.90 -48.92
CA GLN A 205 14.30 9.81 -49.63
C GLN A 205 15.20 9.10 -50.65
N SER A 206 15.06 7.78 -50.83
CA SER A 206 15.75 7.06 -51.91
C SER A 206 15.08 7.39 -53.26
N PRO A 207 15.81 7.89 -54.28
CA PRO A 207 15.24 8.13 -55.60
C PRO A 207 15.00 6.77 -56.29
N VAL A 208 13.85 6.16 -56.04
CA VAL A 208 13.34 5.10 -56.90
C VAL A 208 12.82 5.78 -58.16
N ALA A 209 13.42 5.44 -59.29
CA ALA A 209 12.97 5.86 -60.61
C ALA A 209 11.46 5.62 -60.76
N THR A 210 10.77 6.65 -61.23
CA THR A 210 9.33 6.73 -61.42
C THR A 210 8.77 5.46 -62.08
N SER A 211 8.02 4.67 -61.32
CA SER A 211 7.01 3.77 -61.86
C SER A 211 5.72 4.05 -61.12
N THR A 212 4.72 4.47 -61.89
CA THR A 212 3.39 4.87 -61.43
C THR A 212 2.77 3.82 -60.52
N VAL A 213 2.56 4.17 -59.25
CA VAL A 213 1.66 3.45 -58.34
C VAL A 213 0.63 4.44 -57.82
N SER A 214 -0.63 4.10 -58.05
CA SER A 214 -1.82 4.82 -57.61
C SER A 214 -1.80 5.11 -56.12
N GLU A 215 -2.24 6.33 -55.83
CA GLU A 215 -2.60 6.87 -54.53
C GLU A 215 -3.52 5.93 -53.74
N ILE A 216 -3.03 5.41 -52.61
CA ILE A 216 -3.88 4.80 -51.58
C ILE A 216 -4.17 5.89 -50.53
N PRO A 217 -5.44 6.21 -50.23
CA PRO A 217 -5.78 7.23 -49.25
C PRO A 217 -5.20 6.93 -47.87
N GLN A 218 -4.40 7.86 -47.35
CA GLN A 218 -3.95 7.88 -45.97
C GLN A 218 -5.17 8.09 -45.04
N LEU A 219 -5.69 7.01 -44.46
CA LEU A 219 -6.71 7.09 -43.41
C LEU A 219 -6.08 7.62 -42.11
N SER A 220 -5.95 8.94 -42.02
CA SER A 220 -5.81 9.66 -40.76
C SER A 220 -7.18 9.88 -40.15
N ARG A 221 -7.67 8.94 -39.32
CA ARG A 221 -8.90 9.16 -38.56
C ARG A 221 -8.61 10.09 -37.37
N LYS A 222 -8.66 11.41 -37.58
CA LYS A 222 -8.94 12.36 -36.49
C LYS A 222 -10.38 12.09 -36.00
N GLY A 223 -10.53 11.37 -34.90
CA GLY A 223 -11.83 11.08 -34.29
C GLY A 223 -12.33 12.23 -33.40
N ARG A 224 -13.66 12.42 -33.37
CA ARG A 224 -14.38 13.26 -32.38
C ARG A 224 -14.04 12.82 -30.95
N GLN A 225 -13.85 13.76 -30.03
CA GLN A 225 -13.52 13.50 -28.62
C GLN A 225 -14.75 13.73 -27.74
N ALA A 226 -14.88 13.04 -26.60
CA ALA A 226 -15.98 13.29 -25.68
C ALA A 226 -15.78 14.61 -24.91
N ASP A 227 -16.86 15.36 -24.70
CA ASP A 227 -16.84 16.54 -23.83
C ASP A 227 -17.11 16.14 -22.38
N TRP A 228 -16.07 15.70 -21.70
CA TRP A 228 -16.15 15.23 -20.32
C TRP A 228 -16.62 16.28 -19.31
N ILE A 229 -16.40 17.56 -19.59
CA ILE A 229 -16.87 18.63 -18.71
C ILE A 229 -18.38 18.82 -18.88
N ALA A 230 -18.89 18.76 -20.11
CA ALA A 230 -20.34 18.79 -20.36
C ALA A 230 -21.04 17.56 -19.75
N ILE A 231 -20.43 16.38 -19.87
CA ILE A 231 -20.94 15.15 -19.26
C ILE A 231 -20.96 15.28 -17.73
N ALA A 232 -19.85 15.66 -17.09
CA ALA A 232 -19.79 15.81 -15.63
C ALA A 232 -20.74 16.90 -15.09
N ARG A 233 -21.00 17.95 -15.88
CA ARG A 233 -22.01 18.97 -15.53
C ARG A 233 -23.42 18.38 -15.51
N CYS A 234 -23.75 17.55 -16.49
CA CYS A 234 -25.05 16.88 -16.58
C CYS A 234 -25.22 15.82 -15.49
N GLU A 235 -24.17 15.03 -15.24
CA GLU A 235 -24.21 13.88 -14.32
C GLU A 235 -24.17 14.29 -12.83
N SER A 236 -23.28 15.21 -12.44
CA SER A 236 -23.08 15.54 -11.01
C SER A 236 -23.12 17.03 -10.69
N GLY A 237 -23.30 17.89 -11.70
CA GLY A 237 -23.14 19.33 -11.54
C GLY A 237 -21.69 19.76 -11.35
N LEU A 238 -20.72 19.05 -11.96
CA LEU A 238 -19.27 19.25 -11.81
C LEU A 238 -18.70 18.91 -10.42
N ARG A 239 -19.42 18.13 -9.61
CA ARG A 239 -18.94 17.67 -8.30
C ARG A 239 -18.11 16.41 -8.46
N TRP A 240 -16.80 16.57 -8.62
CA TRP A 240 -15.87 15.45 -8.86
C TRP A 240 -15.61 14.57 -7.63
N HIS A 241 -15.83 15.09 -6.43
CA HIS A 241 -15.62 14.38 -5.16
C HIS A 241 -16.94 14.00 -4.47
N LEU A 242 -18.00 13.77 -5.25
CA LEU A 242 -19.31 13.41 -4.73
C LEU A 242 -19.35 11.92 -4.36
N ASP A 243 -19.53 11.63 -3.06
CA ASP A 243 -19.76 10.29 -2.54
C ASP A 243 -21.27 9.98 -2.51
N SER A 244 -21.72 9.04 -3.35
CA SER A 244 -23.12 8.60 -3.47
C SER A 244 -23.20 7.21 -4.12
N THR A 245 -24.40 6.67 -4.35
CA THR A 245 -24.62 5.35 -4.99
C THR A 245 -23.88 5.20 -6.32
N TYR A 246 -23.84 6.28 -7.10
CA TYR A 246 -22.90 6.48 -8.19
C TYR A 246 -21.95 7.60 -7.77
N ASP A 247 -20.65 7.37 -7.89
CA ASP A 247 -19.66 8.24 -7.28
C ASP A 247 -18.85 9.06 -8.31
N GLY A 248 -18.37 10.22 -7.85
CA GLY A 248 -17.54 11.12 -8.64
C GLY A 248 -18.29 11.98 -9.66
N GLY A 249 -17.51 12.69 -10.47
CA GLY A 249 -17.98 13.65 -11.47
C GLY A 249 -18.74 13.03 -12.63
N LEU A 250 -18.36 11.80 -13.01
CA LEU A 250 -18.99 11.04 -14.10
C LEU A 250 -20.02 10.01 -13.62
N GLN A 251 -20.34 10.02 -12.32
CA GLN A 251 -21.31 9.11 -11.70
C GLN A 251 -21.03 7.65 -12.02
N PHE A 252 -19.84 7.16 -11.66
CA PHE A 252 -19.51 5.75 -11.87
C PHE A 252 -20.26 4.86 -10.88
N HIS A 253 -20.72 3.71 -11.35
CA HIS A 253 -21.05 2.63 -10.43
C HIS A 253 -19.73 2.06 -9.86
N PRO A 254 -19.62 1.73 -8.55
CA PRO A 254 -18.37 1.25 -7.97
C PRO A 254 -17.79 0.02 -8.68
N MET A 255 -18.64 -0.91 -9.15
CA MET A 255 -18.19 -2.07 -9.91
C MET A 255 -17.69 -1.72 -11.31
N THR A 256 -18.26 -0.70 -11.95
CA THR A 256 -17.77 -0.19 -13.25
C THR A 256 -16.45 0.56 -13.06
N TRP A 257 -16.35 1.43 -12.04
CA TRP A 257 -15.10 2.10 -11.67
C TRP A 257 -13.96 1.09 -11.51
N LEU A 258 -14.18 0.05 -10.70
CA LEU A 258 -13.19 -1.00 -10.49
C LEU A 258 -12.95 -1.86 -11.74
N GLY A 259 -14.02 -2.20 -12.47
CA GLY A 259 -13.97 -3.04 -13.68
C GLY A 259 -13.15 -2.43 -14.81
N TYR A 260 -13.23 -1.10 -14.99
CA TYR A 260 -12.46 -0.36 -16.00
C TYR A 260 -11.09 0.14 -15.48
N GLY A 261 -10.73 -0.26 -14.26
CA GLY A 261 -9.40 -0.05 -13.68
C GLY A 261 -9.21 1.29 -12.99
N GLY A 262 -10.27 1.94 -12.52
CA GLY A 262 -10.22 3.13 -11.67
C GLY A 262 -9.62 2.86 -10.29
N GLY A 263 -9.67 1.61 -9.83
CA GLY A 263 -8.97 1.12 -8.63
C GLY A 263 -7.46 1.41 -8.58
N LYS A 264 -6.82 1.74 -9.73
CA LYS A 264 -5.41 2.16 -9.79
C LYS A 264 -5.17 3.58 -9.26
N TYR A 265 -6.21 4.42 -9.27
CA TYR A 265 -6.16 5.79 -8.78
C TYR A 265 -6.67 5.86 -7.36
N SER A 266 -7.83 5.24 -7.12
CA SER A 266 -8.48 5.22 -5.80
C SER A 266 -9.49 4.08 -5.71
N ARG A 267 -9.87 3.72 -4.48
CA ARG A 267 -10.88 2.69 -4.23
C ARG A 267 -12.25 3.07 -4.80
N TYR A 268 -12.59 4.35 -4.76
CA TYR A 268 -13.87 4.93 -5.19
C TYR A 268 -13.63 6.11 -6.14
N ALA A 269 -14.50 6.34 -7.12
CA ALA A 269 -14.24 7.38 -8.13
C ALA A 269 -14.15 8.78 -7.52
N TRP A 270 -14.94 9.06 -6.48
CA TRP A 270 -14.94 10.35 -5.78
C TRP A 270 -13.62 10.71 -5.09
N GLN A 271 -12.78 9.71 -4.81
CA GLN A 271 -11.45 9.91 -4.23
C GLN A 271 -10.37 10.21 -5.29
N ALA A 272 -10.67 9.96 -6.57
CA ALA A 272 -9.77 10.25 -7.68
C ALA A 272 -9.94 11.69 -8.18
N SER A 273 -8.87 12.24 -8.75
CA SER A 273 -8.90 13.53 -9.41
C SER A 273 -9.77 13.53 -10.68
N PRO A 274 -10.22 14.70 -11.16
CA PRO A 274 -11.03 14.79 -12.38
C PRO A 274 -10.36 14.14 -13.61
N ALA A 275 -9.05 14.35 -13.79
CA ALA A 275 -8.30 13.79 -14.91
C ALA A 275 -8.25 12.25 -14.87
N GLU A 276 -8.15 11.68 -13.66
CA GLU A 276 -8.15 10.24 -13.45
C GLU A 276 -9.51 9.63 -13.72
N GLN A 277 -10.58 10.31 -13.29
CA GLN A 277 -11.95 9.89 -13.61
C GLN A 277 -12.22 9.93 -15.12
N ILE A 278 -11.77 10.99 -15.81
CA ILE A 278 -11.86 11.11 -17.27
C ILE A 278 -11.08 9.98 -17.96
N ALA A 279 -9.90 9.63 -17.47
CA ALA A 279 -9.12 8.54 -18.04
C ALA A 279 -9.82 7.17 -17.95
N ILE A 280 -10.67 6.95 -16.94
CA ILE A 280 -11.53 5.76 -16.86
C ILE A 280 -12.75 5.93 -17.76
N GLY A 281 -13.31 7.15 -17.84
CA GLY A 281 -14.40 7.49 -18.74
C GLY A 281 -14.10 7.15 -20.20
N GLU A 282 -12.91 7.52 -20.69
CA GLU A 282 -12.46 7.21 -22.05
C GLU A 282 -12.45 5.71 -22.33
N ARG A 283 -12.06 4.88 -21.34
CA ARG A 283 -12.06 3.42 -21.51
C ARG A 283 -13.46 2.84 -21.58
N VAL A 284 -14.37 3.36 -20.74
CA VAL A 284 -15.78 2.95 -20.76
C VAL A 284 -16.42 3.37 -22.08
N LEU A 285 -16.10 4.56 -22.59
CA LEU A 285 -16.56 5.04 -23.88
C LEU A 285 -16.03 4.19 -25.05
N ASP A 286 -14.76 3.80 -25.02
CA ASP A 286 -14.18 2.96 -26.06
C ASP A 286 -14.82 1.57 -26.12
N ASP A 287 -15.26 1.02 -24.97
CA ASP A 287 -15.83 -0.32 -24.86
C ASP A 287 -17.37 -0.37 -25.02
N GLN A 288 -18.08 0.50 -24.31
CA GLN A 288 -19.56 0.53 -24.28
C GLN A 288 -20.17 1.57 -25.23
N GLY A 289 -19.34 2.47 -25.76
CA GLY A 289 -19.80 3.60 -26.56
C GLY A 289 -20.53 4.68 -25.75
N PRO A 290 -21.10 5.69 -26.43
CA PRO A 290 -21.85 6.79 -25.81
C PRO A 290 -23.01 6.36 -24.92
N GLY A 291 -23.52 5.13 -25.10
CA GLY A 291 -24.64 4.57 -24.35
C GLY A 291 -24.35 4.37 -22.86
N ALA A 292 -23.10 4.45 -22.42
CA ALA A 292 -22.73 4.48 -21.01
C ALA A 292 -23.24 5.74 -20.28
N TRP A 293 -23.47 6.84 -21.01
CA TRP A 293 -24.07 8.08 -20.49
C TRP A 293 -25.30 8.48 -21.35
N PRO A 294 -26.38 7.68 -21.33
CA PRO A 294 -27.41 7.70 -22.37
C PRO A 294 -28.11 9.05 -22.54
N ASN A 295 -28.24 9.85 -21.47
CA ASN A 295 -28.91 11.16 -21.51
C ASN A 295 -27.93 12.34 -21.54
N CYS A 296 -26.72 12.14 -21.03
CA CYS A 296 -25.74 13.21 -20.78
C CYS A 296 -24.55 13.21 -21.74
N PHE A 297 -24.37 12.19 -22.57
CA PHE A 297 -23.22 12.10 -23.47
C PHE A 297 -23.21 13.22 -24.52
N ARG A 298 -22.03 13.83 -24.73
CA ARG A 298 -21.80 14.91 -25.71
C ARG A 298 -20.43 14.75 -26.38
N TRP A 299 -20.37 14.96 -27.69
CA TRP A 299 -19.12 15.06 -28.44
C TRP A 299 -18.62 16.52 -28.46
N LYS A 300 -17.30 16.66 -28.56
CA LYS A 300 -16.58 17.92 -28.76
C LYS A 300 -16.20 18.12 -30.24
#